data_AF-A0A1Q5BUP1-F1
#
_entry.id   AF-A0A1Q5BUP1-F1
#
_cell.length_a   1.000
_cell.length_b   1.000
_cell.length_c   1.000
_cell.angle_alpha   90.00
_cell.angle_beta   90.00
_cell.angle_gamma   90.00
#
_symmetry.space_group_name_H-M   'P 1'
#
loop_
_entity.id
_entity.type
_entity.pdbx_description
1 polymer ?
#
loop_
_entity_poly.entity_id
_entity_poly.type
_entity_poly.pdbx_seq_one_letter_code
_entity_poly.pdbx_strand_id
1 'polypeptide(L)'
;MPALVSLALDRGLDLLGTALSQWLLVVLLAAAAVGRVLYRRSRATPAEPARVRRFTLLRTEDADGTPVRYETTRPTGTKITPWIHGRQRLYELTDVQLEDGTYAAEPLDQV
;
A
#
# COMPACT_ATOMS: atom_id res chain seq x y z
N MET A 1 35.80 -54.05 -8.82
CA MET A 1 34.91 -53.24 -7.97
C MET A 1 34.89 -51.75 -8.40
N PRO A 2 34.38 -51.37 -9.59
CA PRO A 2 34.22 -49.96 -9.99
C PRO A 2 32.80 -49.39 -9.78
N ALA A 3 31.78 -50.25 -9.65
CA ALA A 3 30.37 -49.83 -9.65
C ALA A 3 29.95 -48.98 -8.43
N LEU A 4 30.58 -49.18 -7.27
CA LEU A 4 30.27 -48.42 -6.06
C LEU A 4 30.82 -46.98 -6.10
N VAL A 5 31.90 -46.75 -6.83
CA VAL A 5 32.51 -45.42 -6.98
C VAL A 5 31.68 -44.54 -7.91
N SER A 6 31.17 -45.11 -9.01
CA SER A 6 30.30 -44.39 -9.94
C SER A 6 28.96 -43.98 -9.31
N LEU A 7 28.33 -44.87 -8.53
CA LEU A 7 27.05 -44.57 -7.88
C LEU A 7 27.16 -43.48 -6.81
N ALA A 8 28.27 -43.45 -6.05
CA ALA A 8 28.50 -42.40 -5.06
C ALA A 8 28.76 -41.03 -5.69
N LEU A 9 29.45 -41.00 -6.85
CA LEU A 9 29.74 -39.76 -7.58
C LEU A 9 28.48 -39.20 -8.26
N ASP A 10 27.68 -40.06 -8.88
CA ASP A 10 26.42 -39.69 -9.55
C ASP A 10 25.42 -39.09 -8.54
N ARG A 11 25.28 -39.72 -7.37
CA ARG A 11 24.42 -39.24 -6.28
C ARG A 11 24.91 -37.93 -5.67
N GLY A 12 26.23 -37.70 -5.64
CA GLY A 12 26.83 -36.45 -5.18
C GLY A 12 26.53 -35.28 -6.13
N LEU A 13 26.55 -35.52 -7.44
CA LEU A 13 26.20 -34.55 -8.47
C LEU A 13 24.71 -34.20 -8.48
N ASP A 14 23.82 -35.17 -8.29
CA ASP A 14 22.39 -34.93 -8.17
C ASP A 14 22.04 -34.11 -6.93
N LEU A 15 22.70 -34.38 -5.79
CA LEU A 15 22.51 -33.60 -4.56
C LEU A 15 23.07 -32.18 -4.69
N LEU A 16 24.20 -32.00 -5.40
CA LEU A 16 24.74 -30.68 -5.72
C LEU A 16 23.83 -29.91 -6.67
N GLY A 17 23.32 -30.56 -7.72
CA GLY A 17 22.41 -29.96 -8.70
C GLY A 17 21.07 -29.54 -8.07
N THR A 18 20.50 -30.38 -7.21
CA THR A 18 19.26 -30.08 -6.48
C THR A 18 19.46 -29.00 -5.43
N ALA A 19 20.56 -29.02 -4.68
CA ALA A 19 20.87 -27.96 -3.73
C ALA A 19 21.07 -26.61 -4.43
N LEU A 20 21.88 -26.54 -5.49
CA LEU A 20 22.10 -25.31 -6.24
C LEU A 20 20.82 -24.78 -6.88
N SER A 21 19.99 -25.69 -7.43
CA SER A 21 18.69 -25.37 -8.02
C SER A 21 17.70 -24.84 -6.97
N GLN A 22 17.66 -25.45 -5.78
CA GLN A 22 16.78 -25.03 -4.70
C GLN A 22 17.13 -23.63 -4.18
N TRP A 23 18.42 -23.33 -4.00
CA TRP A 23 18.85 -21.99 -3.59
C TRP A 23 18.51 -20.95 -4.66
N LEU A 24 18.67 -21.28 -5.94
CA LEU A 24 18.30 -20.39 -7.05
C LEU A 24 16.79 -20.08 -7.03
N LEU A 25 15.94 -21.08 -6.82
CA LEU A 25 14.49 -20.90 -6.73
C LEU A 25 14.08 -20.03 -5.55
N VAL A 26 14.72 -20.21 -4.39
CA VAL A 26 14.46 -19.40 -3.19
C VAL A 26 14.83 -17.93 -3.45
N VAL A 27 15.98 -17.66 -4.08
CA VAL A 27 16.40 -16.30 -4.42
C VAL A 27 15.44 -15.66 -5.43
N LEU A 28 15.00 -16.40 -6.44
CA LEU A 28 14.01 -15.93 -7.43
C LEU A 28 12.67 -15.59 -6.78
N LEU A 29 12.16 -16.44 -5.88
CA LEU A 29 10.93 -16.19 -5.13
C LEU A 29 11.06 -14.97 -4.21
N ALA A 30 12.19 -14.85 -3.50
CA ALA A 30 12.46 -13.69 -2.65
C ALA A 30 12.54 -12.39 -3.47
N ALA A 31 13.26 -12.40 -4.59
CA ALA A 31 13.36 -11.26 -5.50
C ALA A 31 12.01 -10.87 -6.10
N ALA A 32 11.19 -11.85 -6.51
CA ALA A 32 9.85 -11.61 -7.01
C ALA A 32 8.91 -11.03 -5.93
N ALA A 33 8.99 -11.54 -4.70
CA ALA A 33 8.21 -11.02 -3.58
C ALA A 33 8.60 -9.57 -3.24
N VAL A 34 9.91 -9.29 -3.12
CA VAL A 34 10.44 -7.95 -2.89
C VAL A 34 10.05 -7.01 -4.04
N GLY A 35 10.22 -7.45 -5.28
CA GLY A 35 9.84 -6.70 -6.48
C GLY A 35 8.35 -6.37 -6.49
N ARG A 36 7.47 -7.31 -6.09
CA ARG A 36 6.03 -7.07 -6.01
C ARG A 36 5.68 -6.05 -4.92
N VAL A 37 6.31 -6.12 -3.75
CA VAL A 37 6.11 -5.14 -2.67
C VAL A 37 6.57 -3.76 -3.10
N LEU A 38 7.75 -3.65 -3.71
CA LEU A 38 8.29 -2.40 -4.22
C LEU A 38 7.42 -1.84 -5.36
N TYR A 39 6.96 -2.69 -6.28
CA TYR A 39 6.08 -2.30 -7.38
C TYR A 39 4.73 -1.77 -6.89
N ARG A 40 4.12 -2.42 -5.90
CA ARG A 40 2.87 -1.91 -5.28
C ARG A 40 3.10 -0.57 -4.59
N ARG A 41 4.25 -0.38 -3.96
CA ARG A 41 4.62 0.88 -3.30
C ARG A 41 4.89 2.01 -4.30
N SER A 42 5.44 1.69 -5.46
CA SER A 42 5.78 2.66 -6.53
C SER A 42 4.62 2.92 -7.50
N ARG A 43 3.60 2.06 -7.55
CA ARG A 43 2.32 2.32 -8.24
C ARG A 43 1.36 3.23 -7.46
N ALA A 44 1.78 3.83 -6.35
CA ALA A 44 1.16 5.07 -5.90
C ALA A 44 1.43 6.09 -7.02
N THR A 45 0.41 6.27 -7.87
CA THR A 45 0.17 7.25 -8.95
C THR A 45 1.31 8.21 -9.27
N PRO A 46 1.65 8.46 -10.57
CA PRO A 46 2.61 9.50 -10.93
C PRO A 46 2.29 10.78 -10.18
N ALA A 47 3.26 11.28 -9.42
CA ALA A 47 3.10 12.45 -8.57
C ALA A 47 2.86 13.67 -9.45
N GLU A 48 1.59 13.94 -9.77
CA GLU A 48 1.15 15.32 -9.93
C GLU A 48 1.70 16.07 -8.70
N PRO A 49 2.37 17.23 -8.86
CA PRO A 49 2.99 17.92 -7.73
C PRO A 49 1.95 18.04 -6.63
N ALA A 50 2.34 17.66 -5.41
CA ALA A 50 1.40 17.49 -4.30
C ALA A 50 0.81 18.86 -3.92
N ARG A 51 -0.29 19.23 -4.58
CA ARG A 51 -0.99 20.49 -4.35
C ARG A 51 -1.78 20.37 -3.07
N VAL A 52 -1.70 21.38 -2.21
CA VAL A 52 -2.56 21.47 -1.03
C VAL A 52 -4.00 21.60 -1.53
N ARG A 53 -4.84 20.66 -1.11
CA ARG A 53 -6.29 20.66 -1.36
C ARG A 53 -7.00 20.79 -0.03
N ARG A 54 -8.13 21.50 -0.05
CA ARG A 54 -9.01 21.68 1.11
C ARG A 54 -10.22 20.78 0.94
N PHE A 55 -10.48 19.97 1.96
CA PHE A 55 -11.60 19.05 2.01
C PHE A 55 -12.57 19.46 3.12
N THR A 56 -13.86 19.27 2.90
CA THR A 56 -14.91 19.38 3.91
C THR A 56 -15.29 17.98 4.36
N LEU A 57 -15.13 17.70 5.65
CA LEU A 57 -15.45 16.43 6.26
C LEU A 57 -16.97 16.34 6.40
N LEU A 58 -17.61 15.56 5.53
CA LEU A 58 -19.07 15.50 5.51
C LEU A 58 -19.60 14.91 6.83
N ARG A 59 -20.80 15.36 7.21
CA ARG A 59 -21.52 14.92 8.43
C ARG A 59 -20.68 15.10 9.69
N THR A 60 -19.85 16.13 9.69
CA THR A 60 -18.93 16.46 10.76
C THR A 60 -18.85 17.97 10.86
N GLU A 61 -19.38 18.48 11.97
CA GLU A 61 -19.50 19.90 12.25
C GLU A 61 -18.73 20.20 13.52
N ASP A 62 -18.11 21.37 13.56
CA ASP A 62 -17.48 21.89 14.76
C ASP A 62 -18.51 22.26 15.84
N ALA A 63 -18.06 22.62 17.04
CA ALA A 63 -18.91 23.03 18.14
C ALA A 63 -19.87 24.18 17.77
N ASP A 64 -19.44 25.03 16.83
CA ASP A 64 -20.21 26.18 16.32
C ASP A 64 -21.16 25.81 15.15
N GLY A 65 -21.31 24.52 14.82
CA GLY A 65 -22.15 24.04 13.71
C GLY A 65 -21.54 24.25 12.32
N THR A 66 -20.29 24.71 12.24
CA THR A 66 -19.59 24.91 10.96
C THR A 66 -18.98 23.60 10.46
N PRO A 67 -19.06 23.25 9.16
CA PRO A 67 -18.42 22.06 8.64
C PRO A 67 -16.92 22.01 8.91
N VAL A 68 -16.41 20.85 9.35
CA VAL A 68 -14.97 20.69 9.63
C VAL A 68 -14.18 20.63 8.32
N ARG A 69 -13.14 21.46 8.22
CA ARG A 69 -12.23 21.52 7.07
C ARG A 69 -10.92 20.79 7.36
N TYR A 70 -10.41 20.08 6.35
CA TYR A 70 -9.17 19.33 6.41
C TYR A 70 -8.29 19.64 5.21
N GLU A 71 -7.08 20.13 5.43
CA GLU A 71 -6.13 20.44 4.37
C GLU A 71 -5.06 19.36 4.26
N THR A 72 -4.80 18.90 3.04
CA THR A 72 -3.81 17.87 2.80
C THR A 72 -3.30 17.91 1.37
N THR A 73 -2.11 17.36 1.18
CA THR A 73 -1.50 17.13 -0.14
C THR A 73 -1.74 15.71 -0.64
N ARG A 74 -2.44 14.88 0.13
CA ARG A 74 -2.80 13.52 -0.25
C ARG A 74 -3.78 13.53 -1.43
N PRO A 75 -3.63 12.59 -2.39
CA PRO A 75 -4.54 12.50 -3.53
C PRO A 75 -5.93 12.03 -3.11
N THR A 76 -6.91 12.24 -3.98
CA THR A 76 -8.25 11.65 -3.85
C THR A 76 -8.19 10.12 -3.92
N GLY A 77 -9.20 9.44 -3.37
CA GLY A 77 -9.21 8.00 -3.08
C GLY A 77 -8.36 7.59 -1.86
N THR A 78 -7.70 8.55 -1.19
CA THR A 78 -6.92 8.26 0.03
C THR A 78 -7.83 8.25 1.25
N LYS A 79 -7.66 7.25 2.11
CA LYS A 79 -8.32 7.19 3.42
C LYS A 79 -7.49 7.92 4.48
N ILE A 80 -8.15 8.71 5.32
CA ILE A 80 -7.53 9.47 6.41
C ILE A 80 -8.27 9.24 7.72
N THR A 81 -7.56 9.32 8.84
CA THR A 81 -8.13 9.14 10.18
C THR A 81 -7.80 10.34 11.08
N PRO A 82 -8.33 11.54 10.78
CA PRO A 82 -8.10 12.73 11.58
C PRO A 82 -8.69 12.60 12.99
N TRP A 83 -8.09 13.33 13.94
CA TRP A 83 -8.66 13.56 15.26
C TRP A 83 -9.62 14.75 15.19
N ILE A 84 -10.88 14.52 15.55
CA ILE A 84 -11.96 15.53 15.51
C ILE A 84 -12.75 15.40 16.81
N HIS A 85 -12.91 16.50 17.56
CA HIS A 85 -13.59 16.51 18.86
C HIS A 85 -13.13 15.41 19.82
N GLY A 86 -11.83 15.13 19.86
CA GLY A 86 -11.25 14.12 20.76
C GLY A 86 -11.46 12.66 20.33
N ARG A 87 -12.04 12.40 19.15
CA ARG A 87 -12.18 11.06 18.57
C ARG A 87 -11.53 10.96 17.20
N GLN A 88 -10.99 9.80 16.88
CA GLN A 88 -10.57 9.47 15.52
C GLN A 88 -11.77 9.01 14.70
N ARG A 89 -11.86 9.47 13.45
CA ARG A 89 -12.90 9.05 12.50
C ARG A 89 -12.31 8.88 11.11
N LEU A 90 -12.70 7.83 10.41
CA LEU A 90 -12.21 7.49 9.08
C LEU A 90 -13.00 8.22 7.99
N TYR A 91 -12.27 8.81 7.04
CA TYR A 91 -12.84 9.44 5.85
C TYR A 91 -12.11 9.02 4.60
N GLU A 92 -12.81 9.04 3.47
CA GLU A 92 -12.25 8.96 2.13
C GLU A 92 -12.21 10.34 1.48
N LEU A 93 -11.03 10.76 1.03
CA LEU A 93 -10.87 11.99 0.26
C LEU A 93 -11.42 11.78 -1.16
N THR A 94 -12.46 12.51 -1.55
CA THR A 94 -13.08 12.34 -2.88
C THR A 94 -12.70 13.47 -3.83
N ASP A 95 -12.94 13.28 -5.12
CA ASP A 95 -12.80 14.30 -6.16
C ASP A 95 -14.09 15.12 -6.37
N VAL A 96 -15.13 14.88 -5.56
CA VAL A 96 -16.38 15.64 -5.59
C VAL A 96 -16.13 17.04 -5.03
N GLN A 97 -16.37 18.08 -5.83
CA GLN A 97 -16.27 19.46 -5.40
C GLN A 97 -17.62 19.98 -4.87
N LEU A 98 -17.60 20.66 -3.74
CA LEU A 98 -18.75 21.33 -3.14
C LEU A 98 -18.90 22.75 -3.69
N GLU A 99 -20.07 23.37 -3.45
CA GLU A 99 -20.37 24.74 -3.90
C GLU A 99 -19.40 25.79 -3.35
N ASP A 100 -18.81 25.55 -2.17
CA ASP A 100 -17.82 26.42 -1.54
C ASP A 100 -16.39 26.27 -2.12
N GLY A 101 -16.24 25.44 -3.15
CA GLY A 101 -14.99 25.17 -3.85
C GLY A 101 -14.08 24.14 -3.17
N THR A 102 -14.46 23.63 -1.99
CA THR A 102 -13.73 22.54 -1.31
C THR A 102 -14.10 21.17 -1.88
N TYR A 103 -13.27 20.18 -1.63
CA TYR A 103 -13.57 18.79 -2.00
C TYR A 103 -14.30 18.06 -0.88
N ALA A 104 -15.15 17.09 -1.19
CA ALA A 104 -15.85 16.31 -0.19
C ALA A 104 -14.92 15.24 0.40
N ALA A 105 -15.00 15.03 1.72
CA ALA A 105 -14.42 13.87 2.38
C ALA A 105 -15.55 13.06 3.03
N GLU A 106 -15.79 11.87 2.51
CA GLU A 106 -16.90 11.01 2.89
C GLU A 106 -16.54 10.17 4.12
N PRO A 107 -17.36 10.16 5.19
CA PRO A 107 -17.13 9.31 6.34
C PRO A 107 -17.29 7.83 5.96
N LEU A 108 -16.29 7.01 6.29
CA LEU A 108 -16.35 5.55 6.10
C LEU A 108 -16.91 4.82 7.32
N ASP A 109 -17.02 5.54 8.43
CA ASP A 109 -17.58 5.02 9.68
C ASP A 109 -19.10 5.20 9.62
N GLN A 110 -19.75 4.22 8.99
CA GLN A 110 -21.20 4.13 8.90
C GLN A 110 -21.67 2.69 9.13
N VAL A 111 -21.98 2.39 10.39
CA VAL A 111 -23.12 1.55 10.78
C VAL A 111 -23.78 2.23 11.98
#